data_AF-A0A495XY96-F1
#
_entry.id   AF-A0A495XY96-F1
#
_cell.length_a   1.000
_cell.length_b   1.000
_cell.length_c   1.000
_cell.angle_alpha   90.00
_cell.angle_beta   90.00
_cell.angle_gamma   90.00
#
_symmetry.space_group_name_H-M   'P 1'
#
loop_
_entity.id
_entity.type
_entity.pdbx_description
1 polymer ?
#
loop_
_entity_poly.entity_id
_entity_poly.type
_entity_poly.pdbx_seq_one_letter_code
_entity_poly.pdbx_strand_id
1 'polypeptide(L)'
;MTDNQPVAPDADTERAGRHTAGAFDIRNFIGGLLGIYGVILTLMGLFGDQELEKTGGMNANLWAGLALLVVSVVFIGWARLRPTIVPANVDPADDDPTRPGPARHGGH
;
A
#
# COMPACT_ATOMS: atom_id res chain seq x y z
N MET A 1 12.45 -19.24 53.24
CA MET A 1 11.98 -19.98 52.08
C MET A 1 11.05 -19.06 51.29
N THR A 2 11.60 -18.23 50.41
CA THR A 2 10.84 -17.50 49.38
C THR A 2 11.71 -17.53 48.14
N ASP A 3 11.29 -18.33 47.17
CA ASP A 3 12.02 -18.61 45.95
C ASP A 3 12.09 -17.37 45.08
N ASN A 4 13.30 -16.89 44.81
CA ASN A 4 13.58 -15.89 43.79
C ASN A 4 13.50 -16.59 42.43
N GLN A 5 12.29 -16.77 41.92
CA GLN A 5 12.08 -17.32 40.58
C GLN A 5 12.54 -16.29 39.55
N PRO A 6 13.47 -16.63 38.63
CA PRO A 6 13.71 -15.80 37.46
C PRO A 6 12.42 -15.81 36.63
N VAL A 7 11.75 -14.66 36.56
CA VAL A 7 10.68 -14.46 35.58
C VAL A 7 11.30 -14.67 34.20
N ALA A 8 10.98 -15.79 33.57
CA ALA A 8 11.37 -16.03 32.20
C ALA A 8 10.76 -14.89 31.38
N PRO A 9 11.55 -14.20 30.52
CA PRO A 9 10.98 -13.20 29.64
C PRO A 9 9.89 -13.87 28.82
N ASP A 10 8.71 -13.30 28.95
CA ASP A 10 7.44 -13.66 28.35
C ASP A 10 7.66 -13.97 26.87
N ALA A 11 7.60 -15.24 26.52
CA ALA A 11 7.66 -15.72 25.13
C ALA A 11 6.52 -15.16 24.24
N ASP A 12 5.61 -14.41 24.85
CA ASP A 12 4.52 -13.67 24.21
C ASP A 12 5.01 -12.36 23.59
N THR A 13 6.15 -11.80 24.02
CA THR A 13 6.75 -10.58 23.43
C THR A 13 7.36 -10.83 22.05
N GLU A 14 7.87 -12.05 21.77
CA GLU A 14 8.54 -12.36 20.49
C GLU A 14 7.58 -12.61 19.31
N ARG A 15 6.28 -12.81 19.58
CA ARG A 15 5.26 -13.05 18.53
C ARG A 15 4.41 -11.82 18.20
N ALA A 16 4.81 -10.63 18.63
CA ALA A 16 4.20 -9.38 18.18
C ALA A 16 4.48 -9.20 16.68
N GLY A 17 3.46 -9.50 15.89
CA GLY A 17 3.52 -9.80 14.46
C GLY A 17 4.35 -8.82 13.65
N ARG A 18 5.11 -9.36 12.71
CA ARG A 18 5.58 -8.67 11.50
C ARG A 18 4.35 -8.12 10.77
N HIS A 19 3.84 -6.98 11.20
CA HIS A 19 2.76 -6.29 10.51
C HIS A 19 3.43 -5.55 9.36
N THR A 20 3.45 -6.19 8.18
CA THR A 20 3.82 -5.53 6.94
C THR A 20 2.84 -4.38 6.72
N ALA A 21 3.13 -3.20 7.25
CA ALA A 21 2.18 -2.09 7.20
C ALA A 21 1.99 -1.53 5.79
N GLY A 22 2.71 -2.01 4.76
CA GLY A 22 2.68 -1.33 3.47
C GLY A 22 3.47 -2.02 2.37
N ALA A 23 3.38 -3.34 2.23
CA ALA A 23 4.16 -4.01 1.19
C ALA A 23 3.82 -3.51 -0.23
N PHE A 24 2.62 -2.94 -0.49
CA PHE A 24 2.14 -2.57 -1.83
C PHE A 24 1.07 -1.46 -1.86
N ASP A 25 1.17 -0.51 -0.93
CA ASP A 25 0.27 0.64 -0.89
C ASP A 25 0.51 1.57 -2.09
N ILE A 26 -0.56 2.17 -2.62
CA ILE A 26 -0.66 3.02 -3.82
C ILE A 26 -0.05 2.53 -5.17
N ARG A 27 1.17 1.98 -5.23
CA ARG A 27 1.83 1.56 -6.50
C ARG A 27 1.10 0.41 -7.18
N ASN A 28 0.60 -0.56 -6.40
CA ASN A 28 -0.22 -1.65 -6.93
C ASN A 28 -1.59 -1.14 -7.38
N PHE A 29 -2.15 -0.16 -6.66
CA PHE A 29 -3.43 0.45 -6.97
C PHE A 29 -3.37 1.25 -8.28
N ILE A 30 -2.37 2.14 -8.41
CA ILE A 30 -2.09 2.89 -9.64
C ILE A 30 -1.77 1.94 -10.80
N GLY A 31 -0.89 0.95 -10.58
CA GLY A 31 -0.51 -0.02 -11.60
C GLY A 31 -1.70 -0.83 -12.10
N GLY A 32 -2.58 -1.28 -11.20
CA GLY A 32 -3.81 -2.00 -11.55
C GLY A 32 -4.82 -1.14 -12.31
N LEU A 33 -5.05 0.09 -11.86
CA LEU A 33 -5.94 1.04 -12.55
C LEU A 33 -5.44 1.34 -13.97
N LEU A 34 -4.16 1.69 -14.13
CA LEU A 34 -3.55 1.93 -15.44
C LEU A 34 -3.64 0.69 -16.33
N GLY A 35 -3.48 -0.50 -15.76
CA GLY A 35 -3.64 -1.77 -16.47
C GLY A 35 -5.06 -1.96 -17.01
N ILE A 36 -6.08 -1.77 -16.16
CA ILE A 36 -7.49 -1.89 -16.57
C ILE A 36 -7.83 -0.87 -17.67
N TYR A 37 -7.45 0.40 -17.50
CA TYR A 37 -7.65 1.42 -18.52
C TYR A 37 -6.89 1.10 -19.82
N GLY A 38 -5.66 0.61 -19.72
CA GLY A 38 -4.85 0.20 -20.87
C GLY A 38 -5.50 -0.94 -21.66
N VAL A 39 -6.05 -1.95 -20.97
CA VAL A 39 -6.81 -3.04 -21.60
C VAL A 39 -8.05 -2.49 -22.30
N ILE A 40 -8.86 -1.68 -21.63
CA ILE A 40 -10.07 -1.10 -22.21
C ILE A 40 -9.74 -0.30 -23.48
N LEU A 41 -8.72 0.55 -23.43
CA LEU A 41 -8.31 1.36 -24.58
C LEU A 41 -7.73 0.53 -25.72
N THR A 42 -6.99 -0.53 -25.40
CA THR A 42 -6.49 -1.48 -26.41
C THR A 42 -7.65 -2.22 -27.07
N LEU A 43 -8.64 -2.68 -26.31
CA LEU A 43 -9.84 -3.33 -26.85
C LEU A 43 -10.68 -2.35 -27.69
N MET A 44 -10.88 -1.12 -27.22
CA MET A 44 -11.57 -0.07 -27.97
C MET A 44 -10.82 0.31 -29.25
N GLY A 45 -9.49 0.26 -29.23
CA GLY A 45 -8.70 0.49 -30.42
C GLY A 45 -8.71 -0.68 -31.41
N LEU A 46 -8.86 -1.92 -30.92
CA LEU A 46 -8.82 -3.13 -31.75
C LEU A 46 -10.18 -3.48 -32.35
N PHE A 47 -11.24 -3.28 -31.56
CA PHE A 47 -12.62 -3.66 -31.89
C PHE A 47 -13.55 -2.47 -32.10
N GLY A 48 -13.10 -1.24 -31.83
CA GLY A 48 -13.90 -0.05 -32.09
C GLY A 48 -14.06 0.16 -33.59
N ASP A 49 -15.31 0.36 -34.01
CA ASP A 49 -15.67 0.56 -35.41
C ASP A 49 -14.83 1.66 -36.07
N GLN A 50 -14.38 1.38 -37.29
CA GLN A 50 -13.52 2.23 -38.12
C GLN A 50 -14.13 3.59 -38.50
N GLU A 51 -15.32 3.95 -38.01
CA GLU A 51 -15.87 5.31 -38.22
C GLU A 51 -14.99 6.43 -37.60
N LEU A 52 -14.03 6.07 -36.74
CA LEU A 52 -12.97 6.95 -36.22
C LEU A 52 -11.75 7.11 -37.17
N GLU A 53 -11.81 6.59 -38.40
CA GLU A 53 -10.79 6.69 -39.46
C GLU A 53 -10.44 8.12 -39.90
N LYS A 54 -11.11 9.14 -39.35
CA LYS A 54 -10.78 10.56 -39.60
C LYS A 54 -9.41 11.01 -39.06
N THR A 55 -8.61 10.12 -38.47
CA THR A 55 -7.31 10.43 -37.84
C THR A 55 -6.08 9.96 -38.64
N GLY A 56 -6.23 9.47 -39.87
CA GLY A 56 -5.07 9.25 -40.75
C GLY A 56 -4.28 7.97 -40.47
N GLY A 57 -4.97 6.87 -40.16
CA GLY A 57 -4.39 5.52 -40.14
C GLY A 57 -3.71 5.08 -38.83
N MET A 58 -3.57 5.97 -37.84
CA MET A 58 -3.08 5.60 -36.50
C MET A 58 -4.17 5.73 -35.45
N ASN A 59 -4.63 4.58 -34.93
CA ASN A 59 -5.61 4.53 -33.86
C ASN A 59 -4.99 4.99 -32.54
N ALA A 60 -5.37 6.20 -32.10
CA ALA A 60 -4.87 6.79 -30.85
C ALA A 60 -5.18 5.95 -29.61
N ASN A 61 -6.33 5.25 -29.58
CA ASN A 61 -6.71 4.40 -28.47
C ASN A 61 -5.81 3.17 -28.36
N LEU A 62 -5.41 2.58 -29.50
CA LEU A 62 -4.44 1.47 -29.51
C LEU A 62 -3.09 1.90 -28.95
N TRP A 63 -2.54 3.02 -29.44
CA TRP A 63 -1.24 3.51 -28.98
C TRP A 63 -1.26 3.93 -27.52
N ALA A 64 -2.31 4.63 -27.08
CA ALA A 64 -2.48 5.01 -25.68
C ALA A 64 -2.67 3.77 -24.78
N GLY A 65 -3.48 2.80 -25.20
CA GLY A 65 -3.69 1.55 -24.48
C GLY A 65 -2.40 0.74 -24.32
N LEU A 66 -1.62 0.60 -25.39
CA LEU A 66 -0.34 -0.11 -25.37
C LEU A 66 0.69 0.59 -24.46
N ALA A 67 0.78 1.92 -24.53
CA ALA A 67 1.65 2.69 -23.64
C ALA A 67 1.26 2.50 -22.16
N LEU A 68 -0.04 2.53 -21.84
CA LEU A 68 -0.55 2.30 -20.49
C LEU A 68 -0.27 0.88 -19.98
N LEU A 69 -0.36 -0.13 -20.85
CA LEU A 69 -0.01 -1.51 -20.49
C LEU A 69 1.47 -1.64 -20.13
N VAL A 70 2.37 -1.04 -20.91
CA VAL A 70 3.81 -1.04 -20.61
C VAL A 70 4.07 -0.38 -19.26
N VAL A 71 3.50 0.80 -19.01
CA VAL A 71 3.66 1.52 -17.74
C VAL A 71 3.10 0.71 -16.57
N SER A 72 1.94 0.08 -16.73
CA SER A 72 1.33 -0.79 -15.72
C SER A 72 2.24 -1.96 -15.34
N VAL A 73 2.80 -2.66 -16.32
CA VAL A 73 3.73 -3.78 -16.09
C VAL A 73 4.99 -3.32 -15.35
N VAL A 74 5.54 -2.15 -15.73
CA VAL A 74 6.69 -1.56 -15.03
C VAL A 74 6.35 -1.25 -13.58
N PHE A 75 5.19 -0.63 -13.31
CA PHE A 75 4.77 -0.29 -11.95
C PHE A 75 4.55 -1.53 -11.08
N ILE A 76 3.86 -2.54 -11.61
CA ILE A 76 3.60 -3.80 -10.90
C ILE A 76 4.90 -4.55 -10.65
N GLY A 77 5.76 -4.66 -11.66
CA GLY A 77 7.07 -5.29 -11.55
C GLY A 77 7.95 -4.59 -10.51
N TRP A 78 8.03 -3.26 -10.56
CA TRP A 78 8.81 -2.46 -9.61
C TRP A 78 8.31 -2.59 -8.17
N ALA A 79 6.99 -2.55 -7.98
CA ALA A 79 6.39 -2.72 -6.66
C ALA A 79 6.74 -4.11 -6.08
N ARG A 80 6.83 -5.14 -6.93
CA ARG A 80 7.26 -6.50 -6.55
C ARG A 80 8.75 -6.62 -6.24
N LEU A 81 9.58 -5.80 -6.87
CA LEU A 81 11.02 -5.76 -6.61
C LEU A 81 11.40 -4.98 -5.33
N ARG A 82 10.57 -4.02 -4.89
CA ARG A 82 10.84 -3.20 -3.69
C ARG A 82 9.64 -3.19 -2.72
N PRO A 83 9.40 -4.30 -1.99
CA PRO A 83 8.39 -4.34 -0.95
C PRO A 83 8.78 -3.39 0.20
N THR A 84 7.93 -2.40 0.49
CA THR A 84 8.14 -1.47 1.61
C THR A 84 7.80 -2.20 2.92
N ILE A 85 8.83 -2.66 3.63
CA ILE A 85 8.65 -3.25 4.96
C ILE A 85 8.61 -2.09 5.95
N VAL A 86 7.42 -1.79 6.48
CA VAL A 86 7.27 -0.85 7.59
C VAL A 86 7.45 -1.65 8.89
N PRO A 87 8.44 -1.34 9.73
CA PRO A 87 8.57 -1.94 11.06
C PRO A 87 7.39 -1.50 11.92
N ALA A 88 6.74 -2.46 12.59
CA ALA A 88 5.76 -2.20 13.62
C ALA A 88 6.48 -1.81 14.92
N ASN A 89 7.00 -0.60 15.00
CA ASN A 89 7.38 0.03 16.27
C ASN A 89 6.94 1.49 16.24
N VAL A 90 5.62 1.71 16.27
CA VAL A 90 5.15 2.92 16.93
C VAL A 90 5.34 2.61 18.41
N ASP A 91 6.47 3.04 18.96
CA ASP A 91 6.59 3.15 20.41
C ASP A 91 5.32 3.88 20.87
N PRO A 92 4.48 3.29 21.75
CA PRO A 92 3.47 4.08 22.43
C PRO A 92 4.23 5.29 22.96
N ALA A 93 3.82 6.50 22.58
CA ALA A 93 4.40 7.71 23.13
C ALA A 93 4.47 7.47 24.64
N ASP A 94 5.71 7.34 25.16
CA ASP A 94 5.96 7.05 26.56
C ASP A 94 4.98 7.90 27.35
N ASP A 95 4.27 7.28 28.29
CA ASP A 95 3.49 7.98 29.29
C ASP A 95 4.37 9.07 29.88
N ASP A 96 4.27 10.28 29.31
CA ASP A 96 5.07 11.43 29.72
C ASP A 96 4.69 11.68 31.18
N PRO A 97 5.59 11.37 32.13
CA PRO A 97 5.27 11.48 33.55
C PRO A 97 5.05 12.93 33.96
N THR A 98 5.31 13.89 33.05
CA THR A 98 5.06 15.32 33.24
C THR A 98 3.68 15.78 32.79
N ARG A 99 2.87 14.93 32.10
CA ARG A 99 1.48 15.28 31.77
C ARG A 99 0.64 15.28 33.05
N PRO A 100 0.19 16.45 33.56
CA PRO A 100 -0.60 16.49 34.77
C PRO A 100 -1.95 15.83 34.47
N GLY A 101 -2.30 14.78 35.22
CA GLY A 101 -3.61 14.14 35.11
C GLY A 101 -4.73 15.18 35.37
N PRO A 102 -5.91 15.04 34.72
CA PRO A 102 -6.98 16.01 34.88
C PRO A 102 -7.35 16.10 36.35
N ALA A 103 -7.13 17.28 36.94
CA ALA A 103 -7.45 17.54 38.33
C ALA A 103 -8.94 17.27 38.53
N ARG A 104 -9.25 16.20 39.28
CA ARG A 104 -10.60 15.85 39.66
C ARG A 104 -11.10 16.93 40.62
N HIS A 105 -11.78 17.94 40.10
CA HIS A 105 -12.50 18.91 40.91
C HIS A 105 -13.84 18.30 41.33
N GLY A 106 -13.80 17.44 42.36
CA GLY A 106 -14.91 17.23 43.29
C GLY A 106 -14.49 17.89 44.60
N GLY A 107 -15.27 18.75 45.24
CA GLY A 107 -16.70 18.69 45.48
C GLY A 107 -16.86 18.79 46.99
N HIS A 108 -17.06 20.01 47.48
CA HIS A 108 -17.54 20.34 48.82
C HIS A 108 -18.45 21.56 48.70
#